data_AF-A0A9W6KYV1-F1
#
_entry.id   AF-A0A9W6KYV1-F1
#
_cell.length_a   1.000
_cell.length_b   1.000
_cell.length_c   1.000
_cell.angle_alpha   90.00
_cell.angle_beta   90.00
_cell.angle_gamma   90.00
#
_symmetry.space_group_name_H-M   'P 1'
#
loop_
_entity.id
_entity.type
_entity.pdbx_description
1 polymer ?
#
loop_
_entity_poly.entity_id
_entity_poly.type
_entity_poly.pdbx_seq_one_letter_code
_entity_poly.pdbx_strand_id
1 'polypeptide(L)'
;MSGRAVYRWAALAVIALCVVVSYTALKRRAGDDPPLPPSGPRPAFQLPFTCGETWTLTTYPGHDDFDIDFFFAGGPTGGRTVRASAAGTVAWAGWSATLGDGQPAPPGSSGTRGGLGYGVIIDHGGNWFTEYGHFGAVPQVRTGDRVTAGQPLGVVGHTGSTTVDHLHYEQLDDGRDPKRTRGNGDKVEAVFDGVPSGITSDDDSPAQTRTSRNCPA
;
A
#
# COMPACT_ATOMS: atom_id res chain seq x y z
N MET A 1 -62.23 16.34 -59.08
CA MET A 1 -63.05 15.15 -58.71
C MET A 1 -62.13 14.11 -58.11
N SER A 2 -62.46 13.60 -56.91
CA SER A 2 -61.94 12.38 -56.25
C SER A 2 -60.42 12.31 -56.01
N GLY A 3 -59.84 12.32 -54.81
CA GLY A 3 -60.32 11.84 -53.53
C GLY A 3 -59.30 10.84 -52.96
N ARG A 4 -58.63 11.18 -51.85
CA ARG A 4 -58.31 10.29 -50.71
C ARG A 4 -57.32 10.97 -49.76
N ALA A 5 -57.76 11.05 -48.51
CA ALA A 5 -57.01 11.49 -47.36
C ALA A 5 -56.10 10.39 -46.81
N VAL A 6 -55.27 10.80 -45.85
CA VAL A 6 -54.64 10.04 -44.76
C VAL A 6 -53.24 9.47 -45.05
N TYR A 7 -52.40 9.56 -44.01
CA TYR A 7 -51.01 9.09 -43.81
C TYR A 7 -49.93 10.12 -44.24
N ARG A 8 -49.08 10.69 -43.38
CA ARG A 8 -48.58 10.32 -42.05
C ARG A 8 -47.92 11.53 -41.38
N TRP A 9 -48.50 12.02 -40.29
CA TRP A 9 -47.72 12.68 -39.24
C TRP A 9 -47.11 11.56 -38.38
N ALA A 10 -45.93 11.06 -38.76
CA ALA A 10 -45.21 10.09 -37.96
C ALA A 10 -43.71 10.17 -38.28
N ALA A 11 -43.08 11.26 -37.89
CA ALA A 11 -41.62 11.40 -37.97
C ALA A 11 -41.06 12.23 -36.82
N LEU A 12 -41.58 12.09 -35.59
CA LEU A 12 -41.00 12.71 -34.38
C LEU A 12 -41.14 11.84 -33.12
N ALA A 13 -41.09 10.50 -33.24
CA ALA A 13 -41.25 9.62 -32.06
C ALA A 13 -40.31 8.40 -32.03
N VAL A 14 -39.10 8.48 -32.61
CA VAL A 14 -38.13 7.35 -32.58
C VAL A 14 -36.73 7.72 -32.05
N ILE A 15 -36.40 8.99 -31.80
CA ILE A 15 -35.05 9.37 -31.30
C ILE A 15 -35.10 9.95 -29.89
N ALA A 16 -35.95 9.41 -29.01
CA ALA A 16 -35.99 9.81 -27.60
C ALA A 16 -36.02 8.63 -26.61
N LEU A 17 -35.83 7.39 -27.07
CA LEU A 17 -35.94 6.20 -26.20
C LEU A 17 -34.70 5.29 -26.15
N CYS A 18 -33.55 5.72 -26.71
CA CYS A 18 -32.29 4.96 -26.58
C CYS A 18 -31.17 5.71 -25.83
N VAL A 19 -31.36 6.99 -25.47
CA VAL A 19 -30.37 7.77 -24.70
C VAL A 19 -30.75 7.88 -23.22
N VAL A 20 -31.90 7.34 -22.82
CA VAL A 20 -32.33 7.24 -21.40
C VAL A 20 -32.23 5.79 -20.90
N VAL A 21 -31.27 5.01 -21.41
CA VAL A 21 -30.76 3.87 -20.65
C VAL A 21 -29.71 4.43 -19.69
N SER A 22 -30.22 4.97 -18.59
CA SER A 22 -29.56 5.11 -17.30
C SER A 22 -28.11 5.62 -17.32
N TYR A 23 -27.97 6.94 -17.38
CA TYR A 23 -26.85 7.68 -16.73
C TYR A 23 -26.88 7.56 -15.19
N THR A 24 -27.70 6.66 -14.65
CA THR A 24 -27.59 6.11 -13.30
C THR A 24 -26.85 4.78 -13.38
N ALA A 25 -25.64 4.76 -13.96
CA ALA A 25 -24.66 3.79 -13.53
C ALA A 25 -24.49 4.05 -12.04
N LEU A 26 -24.98 3.13 -11.21
CA LEU A 26 -25.04 3.27 -9.77
C LEU A 26 -23.70 3.78 -9.25
N LYS A 27 -23.68 4.99 -8.68
CA LYS A 27 -22.73 5.29 -7.62
C LYS A 27 -23.08 4.30 -6.51
N ARG A 28 -22.43 3.13 -6.48
CA ARG A 28 -22.46 2.25 -5.32
C ARG A 28 -22.07 3.10 -4.12
N ARG A 29 -22.89 3.10 -3.07
CA ARG A 29 -22.49 3.78 -1.85
C ARG A 29 -21.30 3.01 -1.29
N ALA A 30 -20.30 3.72 -0.78
CA ALA A 30 -19.31 3.10 0.09
C ALA A 30 -20.10 2.42 1.24
N GLY A 31 -20.10 1.09 1.25
CA GLY A 31 -20.93 0.27 2.14
C GLY A 31 -21.72 -0.87 1.47
N ASP A 32 -21.95 -0.83 0.16
CA ASP A 32 -22.76 -1.84 -0.56
C ASP A 32 -21.96 -3.00 -1.16
N ASP A 33 -20.62 -2.98 -1.07
CA ASP A 33 -19.78 -4.06 -1.59
C ASP A 33 -19.75 -5.26 -0.61
N PRO A 34 -19.85 -6.51 -1.11
CA PRO A 34 -19.76 -7.70 -0.25
C PRO A 34 -18.44 -7.68 0.53
N PRO A 35 -18.39 -8.22 1.77
CA PRO A 35 -17.15 -8.35 2.53
C PRO A 35 -16.01 -8.82 1.65
N LEU A 36 -14.82 -8.22 1.79
CA LEU A 36 -13.65 -8.82 1.20
C LEU A 36 -13.56 -10.26 1.72
N PRO A 37 -13.19 -11.22 0.86
CA PRO A 37 -12.96 -12.56 1.36
C PRO A 37 -11.91 -12.50 2.48
N PRO A 38 -11.96 -13.43 3.45
CA PRO A 38 -10.91 -13.56 4.44
C PRO A 38 -9.54 -13.59 3.77
N SER A 39 -8.54 -13.02 4.45
CA SER A 39 -7.19 -12.94 3.92
C SER A 39 -6.63 -14.32 3.64
N GLY A 40 -5.87 -14.39 2.54
CA GLY A 40 -5.14 -15.59 2.17
C GLY A 40 -4.03 -15.89 3.18
N PRO A 41 -3.30 -16.99 2.98
CA PRO A 41 -2.11 -17.30 3.78
C PRO A 41 -1.15 -16.11 3.79
N ARG A 42 -0.62 -15.77 4.98
CA ARG A 42 0.39 -14.71 5.11
C ARG A 42 1.62 -15.06 4.25
N PRO A 43 2.11 -14.14 3.41
CA PRO A 43 3.37 -14.34 2.69
C PRO A 43 4.54 -14.59 3.65
N ALA A 44 5.54 -15.34 3.19
CA ALA A 44 6.78 -15.58 3.93
C ALA A 44 7.69 -14.33 3.89
N PHE A 45 7.26 -13.25 4.55
CA PHE A 45 7.97 -11.99 4.57
C PHE A 45 9.37 -12.14 5.17
N GLN A 46 10.33 -11.50 4.52
CA GLN A 46 11.71 -11.36 4.94
C GLN A 46 11.95 -9.95 5.48
N LEU A 47 13.00 -9.77 6.29
CA LEU A 47 13.50 -8.42 6.57
C LEU A 47 13.77 -7.68 5.25
N PRO A 48 13.44 -6.39 5.14
CA PRO A 48 13.52 -5.66 3.87
C PRO A 48 14.94 -5.16 3.54
N PHE A 49 15.98 -5.92 3.88
CA PHE A 49 17.38 -5.51 3.77
C PHE A 49 18.27 -6.57 3.17
N THR A 50 19.50 -6.20 2.81
CA THR A 50 20.46 -7.13 2.22
C THR A 50 20.75 -8.29 3.18
N CYS A 51 20.72 -9.52 2.65
CA CYS A 51 21.02 -10.74 3.39
C CYS A 51 22.34 -10.64 4.16
N GLY A 52 22.32 -11.06 5.42
CA GLY A 52 23.44 -10.95 6.36
C GLY A 52 23.55 -9.62 7.10
N GLU A 53 22.80 -8.58 6.71
CA GLU A 53 22.77 -7.33 7.48
C GLU A 53 21.93 -7.48 8.75
N THR A 54 22.44 -6.94 9.86
CA THR A 54 21.74 -6.91 11.15
C THR A 54 21.13 -5.54 11.40
N TRP A 55 19.86 -5.52 11.80
CA TRP A 55 19.05 -4.33 11.98
C TRP A 55 18.31 -4.37 13.32
N THR A 56 18.18 -3.19 13.92
CA THR A 56 17.35 -2.97 15.10
C THR A 56 15.95 -2.55 14.65
N LEU A 57 14.93 -3.21 15.19
CA LEU A 57 13.52 -2.87 15.05
C LEU A 57 13.11 -2.09 16.29
N THR A 58 12.56 -0.91 16.12
CA THR A 58 12.15 -0.03 17.22
C THR A 58 10.77 0.57 16.98
N THR A 59 10.14 0.97 18.07
CA THR A 59 9.00 1.88 18.13
C THR A 59 9.30 2.96 19.18
N TYR A 60 8.44 3.96 19.33
CA TYR A 60 8.59 5.00 20.34
C TYR A 60 7.22 5.56 20.77
N PRO A 61 7.11 6.21 21.95
CA PRO A 61 5.85 6.78 22.39
C PRO A 61 5.27 7.79 21.41
N GLY A 62 4.02 7.57 20.99
CA GLY A 62 3.34 8.36 19.95
C GLY A 62 3.64 7.94 18.51
N HIS A 63 4.30 6.79 18.31
CA HIS A 63 4.24 6.03 17.07
C HIS A 63 2.84 5.42 16.89
N ASP A 64 2.47 4.91 15.71
CA ASP A 64 1.19 4.19 15.55
C ASP A 64 1.40 2.68 15.79
N ASP A 65 0.34 1.96 16.12
CA ASP A 65 0.44 0.54 16.48
C ASP A 65 1.04 -0.27 15.32
N PHE A 66 1.99 -1.15 15.65
CA PHE A 66 2.73 -2.05 14.74
C PHE A 66 3.71 -1.39 13.76
N ASP A 67 3.86 -0.07 13.81
CA ASP A 67 4.86 0.61 12.98
C ASP A 67 6.28 0.24 13.46
N ILE A 68 7.18 0.04 12.50
CA ILE A 68 8.56 -0.34 12.78
C ILE A 68 9.51 0.65 12.13
N ASP A 69 10.34 1.26 12.97
CA ASP A 69 11.52 1.97 12.53
C ASP A 69 12.73 1.04 12.56
N PHE A 70 13.40 0.94 11.42
CA PHE A 70 14.61 0.13 11.29
C PHE A 70 15.87 0.98 11.27
N PHE A 71 16.82 0.62 12.13
CA PHE A 71 18.16 1.20 12.20
C PHE A 71 19.22 0.14 11.95
N PHE A 72 20.22 0.46 11.12
CA PHE A 72 21.29 -0.50 10.83
C PHE A 72 22.20 -0.65 12.06
N ALA A 73 22.41 -1.89 12.52
CA ALA A 73 23.17 -2.13 13.75
C ALA A 73 24.69 -1.96 13.56
N GLY A 74 25.19 -2.09 12.33
CA GLY A 74 26.63 -2.11 12.04
C GLY A 74 27.25 -0.78 11.61
N GLY A 75 26.55 0.36 11.77
CA GLY A 75 27.05 1.67 11.35
C GLY A 75 25.95 2.60 10.82
N PRO A 76 26.27 3.53 9.89
CA PRO A 76 25.27 4.45 9.33
C PRO A 76 24.12 3.72 8.63
N THR A 77 22.91 4.20 8.89
CA THR A 77 21.65 3.69 8.32
C THR A 77 21.38 4.25 6.93
N GLY A 78 21.64 5.54 6.69
CA GLY A 78 21.38 6.21 5.42
C GLY A 78 22.08 5.56 4.22
N GLY A 79 21.39 5.50 3.09
CA GLY A 79 21.90 4.97 1.82
C GLY A 79 21.91 3.45 1.70
N ARG A 80 21.60 2.71 2.77
CA ARG A 80 21.45 1.24 2.74
C ARG A 80 20.33 0.85 1.80
N THR A 81 20.47 -0.28 1.10
CA THR A 81 19.45 -0.75 0.15
C THR A 81 18.21 -1.28 0.88
N VAL A 82 17.04 -0.79 0.48
CA VAL A 82 15.74 -1.36 0.86
C VAL A 82 15.32 -2.37 -0.20
N ARG A 83 14.83 -3.53 0.23
CA ARG A 83 14.43 -4.66 -0.61
C ARG A 83 13.00 -5.08 -0.32
N ALA A 84 12.33 -5.62 -1.33
CA ALA A 84 11.00 -6.21 -1.17
C ALA A 84 11.04 -7.36 -0.16
N SER A 85 10.19 -7.31 0.86
CA SER A 85 10.06 -8.38 1.87
C SER A 85 9.46 -9.66 1.29
N ALA A 86 8.66 -9.57 0.24
CA ALA A 86 8.09 -10.70 -0.49
C ALA A 86 7.79 -10.29 -1.95
N ALA A 87 7.51 -11.27 -2.80
CA ALA A 87 7.09 -11.01 -4.18
C ALA A 87 5.69 -10.37 -4.21
N GLY A 88 5.42 -9.55 -5.22
CA GLY A 88 4.13 -8.87 -5.35
C GLY A 88 4.08 -7.91 -6.52
N THR A 89 3.06 -7.05 -6.53
CA THR A 89 2.89 -5.94 -7.48
C THR A 89 3.00 -4.62 -6.73
N VAL A 90 3.78 -3.68 -7.24
CA VAL A 90 3.91 -2.34 -6.66
C VAL A 90 2.58 -1.61 -6.79
N ALA A 91 1.86 -1.46 -5.69
CA ALA A 91 0.60 -0.73 -5.64
C ALA A 91 0.84 0.79 -5.71
N TRP A 92 1.98 1.25 -5.20
CA TRP A 92 2.41 2.64 -5.26
C TRP A 92 3.92 2.78 -5.12
N ALA A 93 4.49 3.75 -5.82
CA ALA A 93 5.85 4.20 -5.61
C ALA A 93 5.95 5.69 -5.96
N GLY A 94 6.48 6.51 -5.06
CA GLY A 94 6.62 7.95 -5.33
C GLY A 94 6.78 8.81 -4.10
N TRP A 95 6.53 10.12 -4.28
CA TRP A 95 6.52 11.11 -3.21
C TRP A 95 5.12 11.23 -2.60
N SER A 96 5.08 11.17 -1.28
CA SER A 96 3.86 11.11 -0.48
C SER A 96 2.97 12.37 -0.57
N ALA A 97 3.51 13.56 -0.92
CA ALA A 97 2.67 14.76 -1.12
C ALA A 97 1.85 14.77 -2.43
N THR A 98 2.05 13.80 -3.33
CA THR A 98 1.35 13.73 -4.62
C THR A 98 0.15 12.77 -4.55
N LEU A 99 -0.89 13.14 -3.80
CA LEU A 99 -2.26 12.63 -4.04
C LEU A 99 -3.09 13.64 -4.87
N GLY A 100 -2.40 14.54 -5.59
CA GLY A 100 -2.95 15.70 -6.28
C GLY A 100 -3.76 15.41 -7.56
N ASP A 101 -4.25 14.19 -7.76
CA ASP A 101 -5.03 13.78 -8.94
C ASP A 101 -6.47 13.32 -8.62
N GLY A 102 -6.86 13.34 -7.33
CA GLY A 102 -8.19 12.92 -6.88
C GLY A 102 -8.42 11.40 -6.97
N GLN A 103 -7.37 10.60 -7.22
CA GLN A 103 -7.45 9.15 -7.08
C GLN A 103 -7.48 8.76 -5.59
N PRO A 104 -8.18 7.67 -5.23
CA PRO A 104 -8.06 7.08 -3.90
C PRO A 104 -6.59 6.81 -3.59
N ALA A 105 -6.16 7.19 -2.40
CA ALA A 105 -4.81 6.90 -1.96
C ALA A 105 -4.59 5.37 -1.92
N PRO A 106 -3.44 4.88 -2.39
CA PRO A 106 -3.20 3.45 -2.51
C PRO A 106 -3.07 2.76 -1.14
N PRO A 107 -3.35 1.44 -1.08
CA PRO A 107 -3.19 0.60 0.09
C PRO A 107 -2.04 0.95 1.04
N GLY A 108 -2.32 1.54 2.19
CA GLY A 108 -1.32 1.86 3.25
C GLY A 108 -1.35 3.32 3.63
N SER A 109 -2.02 4.15 2.81
CA SER A 109 -2.22 5.56 3.08
C SER A 109 -3.28 5.75 4.17
N SER A 110 -2.90 5.75 5.43
CA SER A 110 -3.69 6.46 6.43
C SER A 110 -3.74 7.94 6.05
N GLY A 111 -4.87 8.58 6.35
CA GLY A 111 -5.23 9.91 5.86
C GLY A 111 -4.11 10.94 6.05
N THR A 112 -3.78 11.65 4.96
CA THR A 112 -2.71 12.66 4.89
C THR A 112 -1.32 12.11 5.21
N ARG A 113 -0.80 11.40 4.21
CA ARG A 113 0.59 11.17 3.78
C ARG A 113 1.56 12.39 3.87
N GLY A 114 1.38 13.33 4.79
CA GLY A 114 2.25 14.48 5.00
C GLY A 114 3.66 14.09 5.47
N GLY A 115 3.85 12.84 5.92
CA GLY A 115 5.08 12.39 6.58
C GLY A 115 5.88 11.24 5.94
N LEU A 116 5.34 10.42 5.02
CA LEU A 116 6.09 9.24 4.56
C LEU A 116 7.31 9.57 3.68
N GLY A 117 7.32 10.73 3.01
CA GLY A 117 8.38 11.11 2.08
C GLY A 117 8.35 10.29 0.78
N TYR A 118 9.51 9.85 0.29
CA TYR A 118 9.56 8.85 -0.76
C TYR A 118 9.30 7.45 -0.20
N GLY A 119 8.51 6.65 -0.90
CA GLY A 119 8.20 5.31 -0.43
C GLY A 119 7.64 4.39 -1.50
N VAL A 120 7.36 3.16 -1.08
CA VAL A 120 6.80 2.08 -1.91
C VAL A 120 5.73 1.35 -1.11
N ILE A 121 4.71 0.85 -1.80
CA ILE A 121 3.76 -0.13 -1.28
C ILE A 121 3.73 -1.31 -2.24
N ILE A 122 3.75 -2.52 -1.69
CA ILE A 122 3.60 -3.76 -2.46
C ILE A 122 2.32 -4.49 -2.05
N ASP A 123 1.50 -4.82 -3.05
CA ASP A 123 0.39 -5.78 -2.96
C ASP A 123 0.93 -7.20 -3.20
N HIS A 124 0.80 -8.06 -2.19
CA HIS A 124 1.26 -9.45 -2.25
C HIS A 124 0.16 -10.43 -2.66
N GLY A 125 -1.05 -9.94 -2.90
CA GLY A 125 -2.26 -10.74 -3.06
C GLY A 125 -2.82 -11.25 -1.73
N GLY A 126 -4.02 -11.80 -1.76
CA GLY A 126 -4.67 -12.37 -0.56
C GLY A 126 -4.90 -11.35 0.56
N ASN A 127 -5.06 -10.07 0.23
CA ASN A 127 -5.24 -8.92 1.12
C ASN A 127 -3.98 -8.50 1.91
N TRP A 128 -2.80 -9.01 1.57
CA TRP A 128 -1.55 -8.67 2.26
C TRP A 128 -0.78 -7.55 1.56
N PHE A 129 -0.36 -6.56 2.33
CA PHE A 129 0.44 -5.44 1.84
C PHE A 129 1.66 -5.18 2.72
N THR A 130 2.68 -4.55 2.14
CA THR A 130 3.79 -3.93 2.89
C THR A 130 3.98 -2.49 2.46
N GLU A 131 4.19 -1.59 3.43
CA GLU A 131 4.57 -0.19 3.20
C GLU A 131 6.02 0.05 3.61
N TYR A 132 6.74 0.85 2.81
CA TYR A 132 8.13 1.22 2.99
C TYR A 132 8.26 2.75 2.86
N GLY A 133 8.73 3.42 3.90
CA GLY A 133 8.79 4.89 3.97
C GLY A 133 10.19 5.48 4.06
N HIS A 134 10.25 6.81 4.05
CA HIS A 134 11.45 7.62 4.30
C HIS A 134 12.64 7.34 3.38
N PHE A 135 12.40 6.92 2.13
CA PHE A 135 13.51 6.68 1.20
C PHE A 135 14.32 7.96 0.99
N GLY A 136 15.63 7.82 0.78
CA GLY A 136 16.52 8.95 0.53
C GLY A 136 16.36 9.58 -0.85
N ALA A 137 15.72 8.89 -1.79
CA ALA A 137 15.50 9.33 -3.15
C ALA A 137 14.25 8.66 -3.76
N VAL A 138 13.90 9.06 -4.98
CA VAL A 138 12.84 8.42 -5.77
C VAL A 138 13.06 6.90 -5.83
N PRO A 139 12.02 6.07 -5.63
CA PRO A 139 12.13 4.62 -5.72
C PRO A 139 12.66 4.12 -7.06
N GLN A 140 13.30 2.95 -7.05
CA GLN A 140 13.85 2.26 -8.22
C GLN A 140 12.78 1.49 -9.02
N VAL A 141 11.57 1.40 -8.46
CA VAL A 141 10.41 0.73 -9.04
C VAL A 141 9.28 1.73 -9.30
N ARG A 142 8.31 1.36 -10.12
CA ARG A 142 7.14 2.16 -10.44
C ARG A 142 5.86 1.42 -10.09
N THR A 143 4.79 2.18 -9.87
CA THR A 143 3.44 1.63 -9.73
C THR A 143 3.10 0.70 -10.90
N GLY A 144 2.61 -0.50 -10.58
CA GLY A 144 2.28 -1.56 -11.53
C GLY A 144 3.41 -2.56 -11.81
N ASP A 145 4.65 -2.29 -11.38
CA ASP A 145 5.76 -3.22 -11.55
C ASP A 145 5.53 -4.50 -10.73
N ARG A 146 5.91 -5.66 -11.29
CA ARG A 146 6.04 -6.90 -10.51
C ARG A 146 7.42 -6.97 -9.90
N VAL A 147 7.48 -7.33 -8.62
CA VAL A 147 8.72 -7.49 -7.86
C VAL A 147 8.83 -8.90 -7.32
N THR A 148 10.05 -9.42 -7.26
CA THR A 148 10.37 -10.66 -6.53
C THR A 148 10.82 -10.34 -5.10
N ALA A 149 10.76 -11.33 -4.21
CA ALA A 149 11.35 -11.20 -2.88
C ALA A 149 12.85 -10.86 -3.00
N GLY A 150 13.32 -9.89 -2.21
CA GLY A 150 14.71 -9.44 -2.22
C GLY A 150 15.07 -8.45 -3.33
N GLN A 151 14.14 -8.14 -4.25
CA GLN A 151 14.38 -7.15 -5.29
C GLN A 151 14.63 -5.76 -4.66
N PRO A 152 15.67 -5.01 -5.08
CA PRO A 152 15.87 -3.63 -4.63
C PRO A 152 14.69 -2.71 -4.97
N LEU A 153 14.30 -1.88 -4.01
CA LEU A 153 13.22 -0.89 -4.14
C LEU A 153 13.74 0.55 -4.10
N GLY A 154 14.85 0.77 -3.40
CA GLY A 154 15.39 2.09 -3.15
C GLY A 154 16.46 2.06 -2.06
N VAL A 155 16.66 3.20 -1.41
CA VAL A 155 17.65 3.36 -0.34
C VAL A 155 17.04 4.08 0.86
N VAL A 156 17.50 3.71 2.05
CA VAL A 156 17.10 4.36 3.31
C VAL A 156 17.53 5.82 3.32
N GLY A 157 16.71 6.69 3.89
CA GLY A 157 17.01 8.09 4.13
C GLY A 157 16.10 8.67 5.20
N HIS A 158 15.78 9.97 5.09
CA HIS A 158 14.95 10.68 6.07
C HIS A 158 13.93 11.62 5.41
N THR A 159 13.47 11.31 4.19
CA THR A 159 12.50 12.20 3.55
C THR A 159 11.12 12.10 4.22
N GLY A 160 10.34 13.20 4.16
CA GLY A 160 9.05 13.27 4.83
C GLY A 160 9.15 13.87 6.22
N SER A 161 8.38 13.35 7.18
CA SER A 161 8.25 13.84 8.56
C SER A 161 9.22 13.11 9.48
N THR A 162 10.51 13.20 9.17
CA THR A 162 11.59 12.71 10.03
C THR A 162 12.84 13.53 9.79
N THR A 163 13.77 13.46 10.74
CA THR A 163 15.07 14.15 10.70
C THR A 163 16.26 13.20 10.79
N VAL A 164 16.01 11.89 10.95
CA VAL A 164 17.05 10.86 11.13
C VAL A 164 16.85 9.75 10.11
N ASP A 165 17.97 9.24 9.56
CA ASP A 165 17.92 8.14 8.61
C ASP A 165 17.43 6.85 9.25
N HIS A 166 16.28 6.37 8.77
CA HIS A 166 15.67 5.09 9.16
C HIS A 166 14.69 4.64 8.07
N LEU A 167 14.30 3.37 8.09
CA LEU A 167 13.20 2.87 7.28
C LEU A 167 11.97 2.70 8.17
N HIS A 168 10.89 3.42 7.84
CA HIS A 168 9.54 3.10 8.31
C HIS A 168 9.00 1.91 7.53
N TYR A 169 8.39 0.94 8.24
CA TYR A 169 7.88 -0.28 7.64
C TYR A 169 6.63 -0.80 8.33
N GLU A 170 5.69 -1.29 7.52
CA GLU A 170 4.43 -1.87 7.98
C GLU A 170 4.10 -3.17 7.24
N GLN A 171 3.40 -4.10 7.93
CA GLN A 171 2.64 -5.19 7.31
C GLN A 171 1.15 -4.95 7.56
N LEU A 172 0.34 -5.04 6.50
CA LEU A 172 -1.10 -4.75 6.57
C LEU A 172 -1.93 -5.93 6.08
N ASP A 173 -3.10 -6.11 6.72
CA ASP A 173 -4.09 -7.14 6.41
C ASP A 173 -5.47 -6.50 6.11
N ASP A 174 -5.76 -6.24 4.83
CA ASP A 174 -6.99 -5.56 4.40
C ASP A 174 -8.26 -6.40 4.60
N GLY A 175 -8.13 -7.72 4.78
CA GLY A 175 -9.28 -8.57 5.09
C GLY A 175 -9.81 -8.41 6.51
N ARG A 176 -9.09 -7.68 7.37
CA ARG A 176 -9.53 -7.32 8.73
C ARG A 176 -10.15 -5.94 8.83
N ASP A 177 -9.95 -5.06 7.83
CA ASP A 177 -10.41 -3.68 7.89
C ASP A 177 -11.94 -3.56 7.69
N PRO A 178 -12.70 -3.17 8.72
CA PRO A 178 -14.14 -2.98 8.60
C PRO A 178 -14.51 -1.76 7.74
N LYS A 179 -13.58 -0.82 7.55
CA LYS A 179 -13.74 0.41 6.76
C LYS A 179 -13.35 0.24 5.29
N ARG A 180 -12.78 -0.92 4.91
CA ARG A 180 -12.54 -1.35 3.53
C ARG A 180 -11.82 -0.28 2.70
N THR A 181 -10.82 0.30 3.30
CA THR A 181 -10.05 1.42 2.77
C THR A 181 -9.10 1.00 1.65
N ARG A 182 -9.10 -0.29 1.25
CA ARG A 182 -8.17 -0.88 0.29
C ARG A 182 -6.77 -0.51 0.69
N GLY A 183 -6.39 -1.05 1.85
CA GLY A 183 -5.06 -1.07 2.41
C GLY A 183 -4.69 0.03 3.38
N ASN A 184 -5.59 0.90 3.86
CA ASN A 184 -5.50 1.24 5.28
C ASN A 184 -6.10 0.05 6.10
N GLY A 185 -5.62 -1.14 5.74
CA GLY A 185 -5.88 -2.41 6.41
C GLY A 185 -5.50 -2.24 7.87
N ASP A 186 -6.05 -3.08 8.75
CA ASP A 186 -5.54 -3.08 10.11
C ASP A 186 -4.04 -3.41 10.03
N LYS A 187 -3.21 -2.49 10.50
CA LYS A 187 -1.80 -2.76 10.76
C LYS A 187 -1.77 -3.99 11.65
N VAL A 188 -0.88 -4.93 11.33
CA VAL A 188 -0.73 -6.15 12.10
C VAL A 188 0.72 -6.32 12.46
N GLU A 189 0.96 -7.03 13.57
CA GLU A 189 2.32 -7.39 13.96
C GLU A 189 3.06 -7.98 12.77
N ALA A 190 4.18 -7.35 12.41
CA ALA A 190 5.03 -7.82 11.36
C ALA A 190 5.60 -9.19 11.75
N VAL A 191 5.57 -10.14 10.84
CA VAL A 191 6.19 -11.46 11.02
C VAL A 191 7.25 -11.59 9.95
N PHE A 192 8.49 -11.89 10.36
CA PHE A 192 9.61 -12.08 9.46
C PHE A 192 10.19 -13.48 9.64
N ASP A 193 10.41 -14.23 8.57
CA ASP A 193 10.91 -15.60 8.63
C ASP A 193 10.05 -16.52 9.53
N GLY A 194 8.74 -16.24 9.62
CA GLY A 194 7.82 -16.93 10.53
C GLY A 194 7.95 -16.54 12.00
N VAL A 195 8.79 -15.56 12.34
CA VAL A 195 9.01 -15.06 13.70
C VAL A 195 8.32 -13.69 13.86
N PRO A 196 7.33 -13.56 14.76
CA PRO A 196 6.68 -12.27 15.07
C PRO A 196 7.70 -11.22 15.49
N SER A 197 7.52 -9.96 15.09
CA SER A 197 8.51 -8.89 15.26
C SER A 197 8.76 -8.57 16.72
N GLY A 198 7.77 -8.73 17.61
CA GLY A 198 7.80 -8.24 18.98
C GLY A 198 7.51 -6.75 19.11
N ILE A 199 7.21 -6.05 18.00
CA ILE A 199 6.76 -4.66 17.97
C ILE A 199 5.25 -4.69 17.74
N THR A 200 4.48 -4.40 18.79
CA THR A 200 3.01 -4.58 18.79
C THR A 200 2.22 -3.37 19.23
N SER A 201 2.78 -2.53 20.08
CA SER A 201 2.18 -1.27 20.52
C SER A 201 3.21 -0.16 20.53
N ASP A 202 2.72 1.05 20.32
CA ASP A 202 3.47 2.29 20.20
C ASP A 202 4.40 2.59 21.40
N ASP A 203 3.98 2.35 22.62
CA ASP A 203 4.64 2.96 23.78
C ASP A 203 5.78 2.15 24.45
N ASP A 204 5.76 0.81 24.38
CA ASP A 204 6.60 -0.02 25.29
C ASP A 204 7.20 -1.27 24.66
N SER A 205 7.08 -1.47 23.33
CA SER A 205 7.64 -2.66 22.70
C SER A 205 9.18 -2.62 22.77
N PRO A 206 9.85 -3.60 23.41
CA PRO A 206 11.29 -3.58 23.54
C PRO A 206 11.95 -3.75 22.18
N ALA A 207 12.97 -2.94 21.90
CA ALA A 207 13.75 -3.02 20.67
C ALA A 207 14.23 -4.45 20.41
N GLN A 208 14.14 -4.88 19.16
CA GLN A 208 14.57 -6.21 18.72
C GLN A 208 15.74 -6.09 17.75
N THR A 209 16.62 -7.08 17.70
CA THR A 209 17.71 -7.11 16.73
C THR A 209 17.61 -8.38 15.89
N ARG A 210 17.63 -8.21 14.56
CA ARG A 210 17.45 -9.31 13.62
C ARG A 210 18.41 -9.21 12.46
N THR A 211 18.83 -10.37 11.96
CA THR A 211 19.67 -10.46 10.76
C THR A 211 18.81 -10.85 9.56
N SER A 212 18.91 -10.08 8.48
CA SER A 212 18.15 -10.32 7.26
C SER A 212 18.58 -11.63 6.60
N ARG A 213 17.58 -12.42 6.17
CA ARG A 213 17.72 -13.61 5.34
C ARG A 213 17.19 -13.41 3.92
N ASN A 214 16.95 -12.14 3.54
CA ASN A 214 16.42 -11.76 2.24
C ASN A 214 17.50 -11.80 1.15
N CYS A 215 17.95 -13.01 0.85
CA CYS A 215 19.05 -13.22 -0.08
C CYS A 215 18.51 -13.13 -1.52
N PRO A 216 19.23 -12.46 -2.44
CA PRO A 216 18.87 -12.48 -3.85
C PRO A 216 18.74 -13.93 -4.35
N ALA A 217 17.74 -14.16 -5.20
CA ALA A 217 17.57 -15.44 -5.89
C ALA A 217 18.75 -15.76 -6.82
#